data_AF-A0A933BZW0-F1
#
_entry.id   AF-A0A933BZW0-F1
#
_cell.length_a   1.000
_cell.length_b   1.000
_cell.length_c   1.000
_cell.angle_alpha   90.00
_cell.angle_beta   90.00
_cell.angle_gamma   90.00
#
_symmetry.space_group_name_H-M   'P 1'
#
loop_
_entity.id
_entity.type
_entity.pdbx_description
1 polymer ?
#
loop_
_entity_poly.entity_id
_entity_poly.type
_entity_poly.pdbx_seq_one_letter_code
_entity_poly.pdbx_strand_id
1 'polypeptide(L)'
;MRYLGNKTRLLAFIGEVLRHRGIRAGTAVDPFSGTASVARALKRRRFDVVAGDLMEYAYVFARAYVEAAAEPTFPALAGKLDGRTATLAGVVAYLNRLPPAPAFLHHHYTPAGDDGRRHGRMYFTPRNAARIDAIRARLETWRRADRIGQDGYYLLLAALLEAADAVANTTGVYAACVKTWQPNAKRPLRLRVPRVIPRNGCRAVRQDALALVEHIEPFDLLYLDPPYNARQYAAYYHIPELIARGWFDAPIALRGKTG
;
A
#
# COMPACT_ATOMS: atom_id res chain seq x y z
N MET A 1 3.97 3.68 5.56
CA MET A 1 4.38 4.53 4.42
C MET A 1 4.48 6.00 4.85
N ARG A 2 5.51 6.72 4.41
CA ARG A 2 5.59 8.19 4.50
C ARG A 2 4.47 8.75 3.62
N TYR A 3 3.52 9.40 4.28
CA TYR A 3 2.34 9.97 3.65
C TYR A 3 2.15 11.37 4.22
N LEU A 4 2.08 12.37 3.35
CA LEU A 4 1.68 13.73 3.65
C LEU A 4 0.34 13.70 4.39
N GLY A 5 0.33 14.23 5.61
CA GLY A 5 -0.83 14.19 6.47
C GLY A 5 -1.03 12.87 7.23
N ASN A 6 -0.07 11.95 7.26
CA ASN A 6 -0.16 10.71 8.05
C ASN A 6 -0.50 11.01 9.52
N LYS A 7 -1.70 10.60 9.91
CA LYS A 7 -2.33 10.89 11.21
C LYS A 7 -1.90 9.95 12.34
N THR A 8 -0.83 9.15 12.16
CA THR A 8 -0.32 8.25 13.22
C THR A 8 -0.08 8.99 14.55
N ARG A 9 0.40 10.24 14.50
CA ARG A 9 0.60 11.09 15.69
C ARG A 9 -0.71 11.57 16.34
N LEU A 10 -1.80 11.64 15.58
CA LEU A 10 -3.13 12.06 16.04
C LEU A 10 -3.98 10.91 16.60
N LEU A 11 -3.54 9.65 16.42
CA LEU A 11 -4.29 8.48 16.91
C LEU A 11 -4.50 8.45 18.43
N ALA A 12 -3.56 9.02 19.19
CA ALA A 12 -3.69 9.15 20.64
C ALA A 12 -4.83 10.13 20.99
N PHE A 13 -4.81 11.32 20.38
CA PHE A 13 -5.83 12.35 20.55
C PHE A 13 -7.22 11.86 20.11
N ILE A 14 -7.36 11.26 18.92
CA ILE A 14 -8.63 10.69 18.46
C ILE A 14 -9.15 9.65 19.47
N GLY A 15 -8.26 8.79 19.96
CA GLY A 15 -8.62 7.80 20.98
C GLY A 15 -9.09 8.42 22.29
N GLU A 16 -8.48 9.51 22.72
CA GLU A 16 -8.86 10.25 23.92
C GLU A 16 -10.24 10.90 23.78
N VAL A 17 -10.50 11.57 22.65
CA VAL A 17 -11.80 12.17 22.34
C VAL A 17 -12.91 11.14 22.38
N LEU A 18 -12.73 9.99 21.69
CA LEU A 18 -13.72 8.91 21.69
C LEU A 18 -14.01 8.39 23.10
N ARG A 19 -12.94 8.19 23.89
CA ARG A 19 -13.04 7.74 25.29
C ARG A 19 -13.80 8.74 26.16
N HIS A 20 -13.50 10.03 26.05
CA HIS A 20 -14.16 11.10 26.84
C HIS A 20 -15.65 11.23 26.48
N ARG A 21 -16.01 10.96 25.22
CA ARG A 21 -17.39 10.94 24.76
C ARG A 21 -18.12 9.62 25.02
N GLY A 22 -17.46 8.63 25.63
CA GLY A 22 -18.05 7.32 25.90
C GLY A 22 -18.25 6.43 24.66
N ILE A 23 -17.68 6.80 23.51
CA ILE A 23 -17.81 6.06 22.25
C ILE A 23 -16.75 4.95 22.22
N ARG A 24 -17.19 3.69 22.28
CA ARG A 24 -16.31 2.53 22.51
C ARG A 24 -16.32 1.47 21.40
N ALA A 25 -17.34 1.46 20.56
CA ALA A 25 -17.55 0.55 19.43
C ALA A 25 -18.67 1.13 18.56
N GLY A 26 -18.92 0.53 17.40
CA GLY A 26 -19.98 0.94 16.48
C GLY A 26 -19.56 0.77 15.03
N THR A 27 -20.26 1.44 14.13
CA THR A 27 -19.88 1.57 12.72
C THR A 27 -19.17 2.90 12.48
N ALA A 28 -18.11 2.89 11.67
CA ALA A 28 -17.35 4.09 11.36
C ALA A 28 -17.05 4.20 9.86
N VAL A 29 -16.91 5.44 9.40
CA VAL A 29 -16.67 5.76 8.00
C VAL A 29 -15.46 6.68 7.90
N ASP A 30 -14.52 6.32 7.03
CA ASP A 30 -13.32 7.08 6.72
C ASP A 30 -13.21 7.17 5.18
N PRO A 31 -13.83 8.17 4.53
CA PRO A 31 -13.91 8.26 3.06
C PRO A 31 -12.61 8.75 2.41
N PHE A 32 -11.60 9.14 3.20
CA PHE A 32 -10.29 9.64 2.76
C PHE A 32 -9.16 8.87 3.48
N SER A 33 -9.24 7.55 3.42
CA SER A 33 -8.48 6.67 4.30
C SER A 33 -6.96 6.70 4.05
N GLY A 34 -6.50 7.02 2.83
CA GLY A 34 -5.08 7.08 2.49
C GLY A 34 -4.34 5.80 2.89
N THR A 35 -3.39 5.89 3.83
CA THR A 35 -2.68 4.70 4.34
C THR A 35 -3.50 3.87 5.35
N ALA A 36 -4.81 4.11 5.46
CA ALA A 36 -5.77 3.51 6.39
C ALA A 36 -5.37 3.61 7.87
N SER A 37 -4.56 4.61 8.26
CA SER A 37 -4.00 4.67 9.62
C SER A 37 -5.07 4.90 10.70
N VAL A 38 -6.05 5.78 10.42
CA VAL A 38 -7.18 6.09 11.31
C VAL A 38 -8.20 4.96 11.26
N ALA A 39 -8.66 4.57 10.07
CA ALA A 39 -9.55 3.41 9.89
C ALA A 39 -9.03 2.15 10.62
N ARG A 40 -7.75 1.80 10.47
CA ARG A 40 -7.14 0.66 11.17
C ARG A 40 -7.15 0.84 12.70
N ALA A 41 -6.97 2.07 13.18
CA ALA A 41 -7.01 2.37 14.61
C ALA A 41 -8.43 2.32 15.18
N LEU A 42 -9.45 2.66 14.39
CA LEU A 42 -10.87 2.49 14.72
C LEU A 42 -11.23 1.00 14.73
N LYS A 43 -10.80 0.21 13.74
CA LYS A 43 -10.95 -1.26 13.73
C LYS A 43 -10.41 -1.91 15.02
N ARG A 44 -9.22 -1.49 15.50
CA ARG A 44 -8.66 -1.95 16.78
C ARG A 44 -9.51 -1.58 18.00
N ARG A 45 -10.28 -0.51 17.91
CA ARG A 45 -11.22 -0.04 18.92
C ARG A 45 -12.64 -0.60 18.70
N ARG A 46 -12.75 -1.77 18.06
CA ARG A 46 -14.01 -2.50 17.87
C ARG A 46 -15.04 -1.75 17.03
N PHE A 47 -14.60 -0.90 16.11
CA PHE A 47 -15.48 -0.36 15.07
C PHE A 47 -15.51 -1.25 13.83
N ASP A 48 -16.67 -1.36 13.20
CA ASP A 48 -16.84 -1.87 11.85
C ASP A 48 -16.66 -0.70 10.88
N VAL A 49 -15.53 -0.71 10.17
CA VAL A 49 -15.07 0.48 9.45
C VAL A 49 -15.27 0.32 7.95
N VAL A 50 -15.94 1.29 7.33
CA VAL A 50 -15.93 1.51 5.88
C VAL A 50 -14.80 2.50 5.56
N ALA A 51 -13.73 2.02 4.95
CA ALA A 51 -12.58 2.82 4.55
C ALA A 51 -12.61 3.05 3.03
N GLY A 52 -12.75 4.30 2.61
CA GLY A 52 -12.80 4.74 1.23
C GLY A 52 -11.57 5.52 0.80
N ASP A 53 -11.23 5.45 -0.48
CA ASP A 53 -10.29 6.36 -1.15
C ASP A 53 -10.47 6.25 -2.68
N LEU A 54 -10.00 7.24 -3.43
CA LEU A 54 -9.95 7.19 -4.90
C LEU A 54 -8.75 6.40 -5.41
N MET A 55 -7.64 6.41 -4.68
CA MET A 55 -6.36 5.88 -5.13
C MET A 55 -6.25 4.37 -4.90
N GLU A 56 -5.68 3.63 -5.87
CA GLU A 56 -5.49 2.18 -5.75
C GLU A 56 -4.55 1.83 -4.58
N TYR A 57 -3.44 2.55 -4.40
CA TYR A 57 -2.54 2.23 -3.28
C TYR A 57 -3.21 2.39 -1.92
N ALA A 58 -4.14 3.35 -1.79
CA ALA A 58 -4.90 3.58 -0.57
C ALA A 58 -5.92 2.45 -0.35
N TYR A 59 -6.61 2.04 -1.41
CA TYR A 59 -7.47 0.87 -1.41
C TYR A 59 -6.73 -0.41 -1.01
N VAL A 60 -5.50 -0.63 -1.51
CA VAL A 60 -4.66 -1.77 -1.09
C VAL A 60 -4.43 -1.76 0.43
N PHE A 61 -4.14 -0.60 1.03
CA PHE A 61 -3.97 -0.51 2.48
C PHE A 61 -5.27 -0.72 3.26
N ALA A 62 -6.39 -0.19 2.77
CA ALA A 62 -7.71 -0.43 3.35
C ALA A 62 -8.07 -1.94 3.28
N ARG A 63 -7.83 -2.60 2.15
CA ARG A 63 -8.02 -4.05 2.01
C ARG A 63 -7.16 -4.84 3.00
N ALA A 64 -5.86 -4.53 3.06
CA ALA A 64 -4.91 -5.26 3.89
C ALA A 64 -5.11 -5.04 5.40
N TYR A 65 -5.42 -3.82 5.83
CA TYR A 65 -5.41 -3.47 7.25
C TYR A 65 -6.78 -3.20 7.87
N VAL A 66 -7.81 -2.99 7.04
CA VAL A 66 -9.17 -2.70 7.48
C VAL A 66 -10.11 -3.83 7.09
N GLU A 67 -10.19 -4.24 5.83
CA GLU A 67 -11.13 -5.29 5.42
C GLU A 67 -10.68 -6.69 5.87
N ALA A 68 -9.41 -7.06 5.61
CA ALA A 68 -8.89 -8.39 5.96
C ALA A 68 -9.12 -8.72 7.45
N ALA A 69 -9.88 -9.79 7.69
CA ALA A 69 -10.36 -10.16 9.01
C ALA A 69 -9.62 -11.35 9.63
N ALA A 70 -8.80 -12.06 8.86
CA ALA A 70 -7.97 -13.16 9.34
C ALA A 70 -6.66 -13.22 8.54
N GLU A 71 -5.65 -13.87 9.10
CA GLU A 71 -4.45 -14.19 8.33
C GLU A 71 -4.78 -15.25 7.27
N PRO A 72 -4.45 -15.00 5.99
CA PRO A 72 -4.71 -15.97 4.94
C PRO A 72 -3.70 -17.11 4.97
N THR A 73 -4.15 -18.28 4.52
CA THR A 73 -3.29 -19.42 4.19
C THR A 73 -3.11 -19.50 2.67
N PHE A 74 -2.05 -20.18 2.23
CA PHE A 74 -1.66 -20.23 0.81
C PHE A 74 -1.53 -21.68 0.30
N PRO A 75 -2.56 -22.53 0.42
CA PRO A 75 -2.46 -23.96 0.13
C PRO A 75 -1.94 -24.26 -1.28
N ALA A 76 -2.32 -23.46 -2.28
CA ALA A 76 -1.87 -23.63 -3.67
C ALA A 76 -0.37 -23.33 -3.90
N LEU A 77 0.30 -22.75 -2.90
CA LEU A 77 1.74 -22.50 -2.86
C LEU A 77 2.51 -23.54 -2.02
N ALA A 78 1.84 -24.53 -1.42
CA ALA A 78 2.51 -25.61 -0.70
C ALA A 78 3.56 -26.30 -1.60
N GLY A 79 4.76 -26.50 -1.07
CA GLY A 79 5.89 -27.07 -1.81
C GLY A 79 6.56 -26.14 -2.84
N LYS A 80 6.03 -24.93 -3.07
CA LYS A 80 6.53 -23.97 -4.10
C LYS A 80 7.28 -22.77 -3.51
N LEU A 81 7.65 -22.83 -2.23
CA LEU A 81 8.22 -21.70 -1.47
C LEU A 81 9.65 -21.98 -0.97
N ASP A 82 10.41 -22.81 -1.68
CA ASP A 82 11.80 -23.20 -1.36
C ASP A 82 11.95 -23.66 0.11
N GLY A 83 11.13 -24.65 0.49
CA GLY A 83 11.11 -25.23 1.84
C GLY A 83 10.37 -24.42 2.91
N ARG A 84 9.73 -23.29 2.57
CA ARG A 84 8.94 -22.50 3.53
C ARG A 84 7.49 -22.96 3.62
N THR A 85 6.87 -22.67 4.75
CA THR A 85 5.46 -22.92 5.01
C THR A 85 4.56 -22.03 4.15
N ALA A 86 3.40 -22.55 3.77
CA ALA A 86 2.35 -21.82 3.04
C ALA A 86 1.52 -20.87 3.95
N THR A 87 2.20 -20.16 4.84
CA THR A 87 1.65 -19.13 5.74
C THR A 87 2.05 -17.74 5.25
N LEU A 88 1.38 -16.69 5.71
CA LEU A 88 1.74 -15.30 5.34
C LEU A 88 3.21 -15.00 5.63
N ALA A 89 3.71 -15.41 6.80
CA ALA A 89 5.12 -15.26 7.16
C ALA A 89 6.06 -16.04 6.22
N GLY A 90 5.71 -17.27 5.86
CA GLY A 90 6.50 -18.09 4.94
C GLY A 90 6.54 -17.53 3.52
N VAL A 91 5.41 -17.04 3.01
CA VAL A 91 5.36 -16.37 1.70
C VAL A 91 6.16 -15.08 1.70
N VAL A 92 6.06 -14.24 2.74
CA VAL A 92 6.90 -13.04 2.88
C VAL A 92 8.39 -13.40 2.93
N ALA A 93 8.76 -14.45 3.66
CA ALA A 93 10.14 -14.93 3.72
C ALA A 93 10.64 -15.44 2.35
N TYR A 94 9.77 -16.07 1.55
CA TYR A 94 10.07 -16.49 0.18
C TYR A 94 10.30 -15.28 -0.75
N LEU A 95 9.36 -14.33 -0.76
CA LEU A 95 9.46 -13.12 -1.59
C LEU A 95 10.72 -12.30 -1.27
N ASN A 96 11.12 -12.27 0.00
CA ASN A 96 12.37 -11.63 0.43
C ASN A 96 13.65 -12.31 -0.07
N ARG A 97 13.59 -13.49 -0.68
CA ARG A 97 14.73 -14.18 -1.30
C ARG A 97 14.69 -14.20 -2.82
N LEU A 98 13.62 -13.70 -3.45
CA LEU A 98 13.56 -13.63 -4.90
C LEU A 98 14.77 -12.85 -5.44
N PRO A 99 15.44 -13.38 -6.49
CA PRO A 99 16.50 -12.64 -7.15
C PRO A 99 15.92 -11.36 -7.79
N PRO A 100 16.70 -10.27 -7.87
CA PRO A 100 16.28 -9.09 -8.61
C PRO A 100 16.04 -9.46 -10.09
N ALA A 101 14.92 -9.00 -10.64
CA ALA A 101 14.57 -9.18 -12.05
C ALA A 101 14.19 -7.80 -12.62
N PRO A 102 15.14 -7.09 -13.25
CA PRO A 102 14.90 -5.77 -13.82
C PRO A 102 13.72 -5.78 -14.81
N ALA A 103 12.75 -4.88 -14.63
CA ALA A 103 11.67 -4.66 -15.57
C ALA A 103 11.26 -3.17 -15.56
N PHE A 104 9.98 -2.88 -15.33
CA PHE A 104 9.39 -1.55 -15.47
C PHE A 104 10.02 -0.51 -14.52
N LEU A 105 10.02 -0.74 -13.22
CA LEU A 105 10.58 0.25 -12.29
C LEU A 105 12.08 0.43 -12.49
N HIS A 106 12.80 -0.66 -12.75
CA HIS A 106 14.22 -0.57 -13.05
C HIS A 106 14.48 0.32 -14.26
N HIS A 107 13.73 0.12 -15.35
CA HIS A 107 13.91 0.86 -16.60
C HIS A 107 13.51 2.34 -16.47
N HIS A 108 12.39 2.62 -15.81
CA HIS A 108 11.79 3.96 -15.81
C HIS A 108 12.15 4.84 -14.60
N TYR A 109 12.55 4.26 -13.48
CA TYR A 109 12.69 4.97 -12.19
C TYR A 109 14.07 4.83 -11.54
N THR A 110 15.07 4.42 -12.31
CA THR A 110 16.46 4.31 -11.87
C THR A 110 17.43 4.90 -12.90
N PRO A 111 18.63 5.33 -12.49
CA PRO A 111 19.64 5.85 -13.42
C PRO A 111 20.32 4.75 -14.27
N ALA A 112 20.04 3.47 -14.01
CA ALA A 112 20.56 2.36 -14.81
C ALA A 112 19.70 2.10 -16.06
N GLY A 113 18.40 2.38 -15.98
CA GLY A 113 17.47 2.30 -17.11
C GLY A 113 17.55 3.52 -18.01
N ASP A 114 17.37 3.34 -19.32
CA ASP A 114 17.52 4.43 -20.30
C ASP A 114 16.52 5.57 -20.09
N ASP A 115 15.24 5.25 -19.85
CA ASP A 115 14.21 6.26 -19.60
C ASP A 115 14.44 6.98 -18.26
N GLY A 116 14.77 6.23 -17.21
CA GLY A 116 15.09 6.81 -15.91
C GLY A 116 16.32 7.72 -15.97
N ARG A 117 17.38 7.32 -16.66
CA ARG A 117 18.58 8.13 -16.90
C ARG A 117 18.28 9.40 -17.68
N ARG A 118 17.52 9.30 -18.78
CA ARG A 118 17.13 10.45 -19.62
C ARG A 118 16.44 11.55 -18.80
N HIS A 119 15.65 11.16 -17.81
CA HIS A 119 14.89 12.09 -16.96
C HIS A 119 15.54 12.35 -15.60
N GLY A 120 16.72 11.77 -15.31
CA GLY A 120 17.41 11.92 -14.03
C GLY A 120 16.67 11.30 -12.83
N ARG A 121 15.86 10.27 -13.08
CA ARG A 121 15.04 9.60 -12.05
C ARG A 121 15.90 8.66 -11.21
N MET A 122 15.97 8.96 -9.92
CA MET A 122 16.73 8.22 -8.93
C MET A 122 15.84 7.81 -7.76
N TYR A 123 14.62 7.34 -8.02
CA TYR A 123 13.66 6.99 -6.97
C TYR A 123 14.06 5.74 -6.19
N PHE A 124 14.71 4.80 -6.85
CA PHE A 124 15.22 3.57 -6.24
C PHE A 124 16.61 3.25 -6.77
N THR A 125 17.41 2.56 -5.97
CA THR A 125 18.64 1.94 -6.49
C THR A 125 18.27 0.89 -7.56
N PRO A 126 19.11 0.66 -8.59
CA PRO A 126 18.84 -0.34 -9.63
C PRO A 126 18.48 -1.72 -9.07
N ARG A 127 19.17 -2.14 -8.01
CA ARG A 127 18.91 -3.40 -7.30
C ARG A 127 17.55 -3.40 -6.60
N ASN A 128 17.19 -2.34 -5.87
CA ASN A 128 15.89 -2.29 -5.18
C ASN A 128 14.73 -2.23 -6.17
N ALA A 129 14.83 -1.46 -7.26
CA ALA A 129 13.81 -1.42 -8.31
C ALA A 129 13.59 -2.81 -8.93
N ALA A 130 14.66 -3.50 -9.32
CA ALA A 130 14.59 -4.85 -9.86
C ALA A 130 14.01 -5.88 -8.87
N ARG A 131 14.15 -5.65 -7.56
CA ARG A 131 13.49 -6.48 -6.54
C ARG A 131 11.99 -6.17 -6.43
N ILE A 132 11.59 -4.90 -6.53
CA ILE A 132 10.17 -4.52 -6.55
C ILE A 132 9.51 -5.14 -7.80
N ASP A 133 10.16 -5.03 -8.96
CA ASP A 133 9.72 -5.64 -10.22
C ASP A 133 9.52 -7.16 -10.07
N ALA A 134 10.52 -7.88 -9.56
CA ALA A 134 10.46 -9.33 -9.34
C ALA A 134 9.29 -9.75 -8.43
N ILE A 135 9.12 -9.05 -7.30
CA ILE A 135 8.06 -9.36 -6.34
C ILE A 135 6.70 -9.01 -6.92
N ARG A 136 6.54 -7.83 -7.55
CA ARG A 136 5.25 -7.40 -8.12
C ARG A 136 4.82 -8.33 -9.25
N ALA A 137 5.74 -8.75 -10.12
CA ALA A 137 5.48 -9.74 -11.16
C ALA A 137 5.07 -11.09 -10.57
N ARG A 138 5.75 -11.54 -9.50
CA ARG A 138 5.37 -12.79 -8.84
C ARG A 138 3.97 -12.76 -8.25
N LEU A 139 3.61 -11.66 -7.59
CA LEU A 139 2.25 -11.47 -7.06
C LEU A 139 1.21 -11.48 -8.19
N GLU A 140 1.53 -10.88 -9.34
CA GLU A 140 0.65 -10.90 -10.50
C GLU A 140 0.45 -12.31 -11.06
N THR A 141 1.54 -13.06 -11.27
CA THR A 141 1.47 -14.45 -11.74
C THR A 141 0.61 -15.30 -10.81
N TRP A 142 0.79 -15.16 -9.50
CA TRP A 142 -0.01 -15.91 -8.53
C TRP A 142 -1.47 -15.49 -8.50
N ARG A 143 -1.77 -14.19 -8.62
CA ARG A 143 -3.15 -13.68 -8.68
C ARG A 143 -3.87 -14.19 -9.93
N ARG A 144 -3.26 -14.06 -11.11
CA ARG A 144 -3.85 -14.49 -12.39
C ARG A 144 -4.05 -16.00 -12.49
N ALA A 145 -3.27 -16.77 -11.76
CA ALA A 145 -3.38 -18.23 -11.70
C ALA A 145 -4.17 -18.74 -10.48
N ASP A 146 -4.93 -17.86 -9.80
CA ASP A 146 -5.74 -18.14 -8.61
C ASP A 146 -4.99 -18.91 -7.52
N ARG A 147 -3.69 -18.63 -7.36
CA ARG A 147 -2.84 -19.28 -6.34
C ARG A 147 -2.88 -18.59 -4.99
N ILE A 148 -3.36 -17.35 -4.96
CA ILE A 148 -3.52 -16.55 -3.75
C ILE A 148 -4.90 -15.90 -3.77
N GLY A 149 -5.61 -15.94 -2.65
CA GLY A 149 -6.89 -15.25 -2.50
C GLY A 149 -6.71 -13.72 -2.42
N GLN A 150 -7.83 -12.99 -2.48
CA GLN A 150 -7.86 -11.52 -2.46
C GLN A 150 -7.12 -10.94 -1.24
N ASP A 151 -7.42 -11.43 -0.03
CA ASP A 151 -6.78 -10.92 1.19
C ASP A 151 -5.28 -11.20 1.20
N GLY A 152 -4.87 -12.40 0.75
CA GLY A 152 -3.46 -12.76 0.57
C GLY A 152 -2.75 -11.83 -0.40
N TYR A 153 -3.37 -11.53 -1.54
CA TYR A 153 -2.84 -10.60 -2.53
C TYR A 153 -2.65 -9.20 -1.95
N TYR A 154 -3.69 -8.60 -1.36
CA TYR A 154 -3.62 -7.24 -0.84
C TYR A 154 -2.68 -7.10 0.36
N LEU A 155 -2.61 -8.10 1.25
CA LEU A 155 -1.65 -8.11 2.36
C LEU A 155 -0.21 -8.11 1.84
N LEU A 156 0.10 -8.98 0.86
CA LEU A 156 1.44 -9.04 0.28
C LEU A 156 1.80 -7.79 -0.53
N LEU A 157 0.82 -7.21 -1.25
CA LEU A 157 1.00 -5.97 -2.00
C LEU A 157 1.20 -4.77 -1.06
N ALA A 158 0.46 -4.69 0.04
CA ALA A 158 0.68 -3.69 1.09
C ALA A 158 2.10 -3.81 1.68
N ALA A 159 2.57 -5.04 1.96
CA ALA A 159 3.95 -5.25 2.42
C ALA A 159 4.99 -4.76 1.40
N LEU A 160 4.73 -4.96 0.11
CA LEU A 160 5.60 -4.46 -0.96
C LEU A 160 5.61 -2.93 -1.03
N LEU A 161 4.44 -2.28 -0.95
CA LEU A 161 4.32 -0.82 -0.94
C LEU A 161 5.06 -0.20 0.25
N GLU A 162 4.90 -0.76 1.45
CA GLU A 162 5.63 -0.30 2.64
C GLU A 162 7.14 -0.51 2.51
N ALA A 163 7.57 -1.65 1.97
CA ALA A 163 8.99 -1.93 1.76
C ALA A 163 9.60 -0.99 0.71
N ALA A 164 8.88 -0.72 -0.38
CA ALA A 164 9.31 0.20 -1.43
C ALA A 164 9.46 1.61 -0.87
N ASP A 165 8.46 2.12 -0.15
CA ASP A 165 8.56 3.45 0.49
C ASP A 165 9.73 3.57 1.46
N ALA A 166 10.03 2.52 2.24
CA ALA A 166 11.15 2.52 3.18
C ALA A 166 12.52 2.71 2.48
N VAL A 167 12.66 2.28 1.22
CA VAL A 167 13.88 2.41 0.42
C VAL A 167 13.76 3.45 -0.70
N ALA A 168 12.70 4.24 -0.74
CA ALA A 168 12.50 5.29 -1.72
C ALA A 168 13.42 6.49 -1.43
N ASN A 169 14.09 6.98 -2.46
CA ASN A 169 15.02 8.10 -2.42
C ASN A 169 14.30 9.44 -2.67
N THR A 170 13.36 9.75 -1.78
CA THR A 170 12.52 10.95 -1.83
C THR A 170 12.56 11.70 -0.49
N THR A 171 12.03 12.93 -0.46
CA THR A 171 11.90 13.76 0.75
C THR A 171 10.48 13.68 1.36
N GLY A 172 9.87 12.49 1.34
CA GLY A 172 8.58 12.22 1.98
C GLY A 172 7.38 12.08 1.03
N VAL A 173 7.48 12.58 -0.20
CA VAL A 173 6.50 12.37 -1.28
C VAL A 173 7.22 12.05 -2.59
N TYR A 174 6.53 11.50 -3.58
CA TYR A 174 7.12 11.10 -4.86
C TYR A 174 7.18 12.21 -5.92
N ALA A 175 6.78 13.45 -5.59
CA ALA A 175 6.87 14.60 -6.51
C ALA A 175 8.29 14.84 -7.08
N ALA A 176 9.33 14.42 -6.36
CA ALA A 176 10.70 14.46 -6.86
C ALA A 176 11.57 13.43 -6.13
N CYS A 177 12.60 12.94 -6.80
CA CYS A 177 13.68 12.16 -6.20
C CYS A 177 14.88 13.03 -5.84
N VAL A 178 15.69 12.57 -4.89
CA VAL A 178 16.97 13.21 -4.52
C VAL A 178 18.07 12.77 -5.49
N LYS A 179 18.97 13.67 -5.88
CA LYS A 179 20.07 13.39 -6.83
C LYS A 179 21.22 12.56 -6.23
N THR A 180 21.20 12.35 -4.92
CA THR A 180 22.16 11.54 -4.18
C THR A 180 21.42 10.44 -3.41
N TRP A 181 22.07 9.30 -3.23
CA TRP A 181 21.47 8.18 -2.51
C TRP A 181 21.43 8.44 -1.00
N GLN A 182 20.23 8.65 -0.47
CA GLN A 182 20.01 8.73 0.97
C GLN A 182 20.32 7.38 1.66
N PRO A 183 20.71 7.37 2.95
CA PRO A 183 21.04 6.14 3.68
C PRO A 183 19.95 5.06 3.63
N ASN A 184 18.67 5.45 3.69
CA ASN A 184 17.55 4.52 3.60
C ASN A 184 17.45 3.84 2.24
N ALA A 185 17.72 4.56 1.15
CA ALA A 185 17.62 4.04 -0.22
C ALA A 185 18.70 2.99 -0.53
N LYS A 186 19.85 3.06 0.16
CA LYS A 186 20.94 2.08 0.05
C LYS A 186 20.64 0.76 0.77
N ARG A 187 19.66 0.74 1.69
CA ARG A 187 19.29 -0.49 2.40
C ARG A 187 18.60 -1.45 1.43
N PRO A 188 18.80 -2.78 1.57
CA PRO A 188 18.06 -3.74 0.77
C PRO A 188 16.55 -3.66 1.03
N LEU A 189 15.75 -3.72 -0.04
CA LEU A 189 14.31 -3.92 0.05
C LEU A 189 14.00 -5.15 0.92
N ARG A 190 13.14 -4.99 1.92
CA ARG A 190 12.71 -6.09 2.81
C ARG A 190 11.24 -5.95 3.18
N LEU A 191 10.43 -6.90 2.73
CA LEU A 191 9.03 -7.02 3.12
C LEU A 191 8.95 -7.42 4.60
N ARG A 192 7.97 -6.85 5.30
CA ARG A 192 7.61 -7.22 6.67
C ARG A 192 6.27 -7.95 6.63
N VAL A 193 6.06 -8.88 7.55
CA VAL A 193 4.79 -9.59 7.68
C VAL A 193 3.72 -8.59 8.12
N PRO A 194 2.66 -8.35 7.32
CA PRO A 194 1.56 -7.49 7.71
C PRO A 194 0.84 -8.05 8.95
N ARG A 195 0.48 -7.18 9.89
CA ARG A 195 -0.33 -7.58 11.06
C ARG A 195 -1.81 -7.38 10.77
N VAL A 196 -2.55 -8.49 10.69
CA VAL A 196 -4.01 -8.50 10.57
C VAL A 196 -4.65 -8.22 11.93
N ILE A 197 -5.78 -7.50 11.92
CA ILE A 197 -6.61 -7.30 13.11
C ILE A 197 -7.86 -8.17 12.93
N PRO A 198 -8.07 -9.19 13.78
CA PRO A 198 -9.18 -10.11 13.62
C PRO A 198 -10.50 -9.42 13.99
N ARG A 199 -11.25 -9.01 12.95
CA ARG A 199 -12.57 -8.40 13.05
C ARG A 199 -13.23 -8.38 11.67
N ASN A 200 -14.43 -8.94 11.60
CA ASN A 200 -15.31 -8.91 10.43
C ASN A 200 -16.10 -7.60 10.37
N GLY A 201 -16.90 -7.40 9.31
CA GLY A 201 -17.80 -6.24 9.18
C GLY A 201 -17.13 -4.94 8.70
N CYS A 202 -15.81 -4.93 8.57
CA CYS A 202 -15.08 -3.83 7.94
C CYS A 202 -15.05 -4.00 6.42
N ARG A 203 -15.05 -2.89 5.67
CA ARG A 203 -15.05 -2.88 4.21
C ARG A 203 -14.09 -1.83 3.68
N ALA A 204 -13.35 -2.17 2.63
CA ALA A 204 -12.61 -1.22 1.82
C ALA A 204 -13.39 -0.92 0.54
N VAL A 205 -13.43 0.35 0.15
CA VAL A 205 -14.06 0.79 -1.09
C VAL A 205 -13.11 1.71 -1.85
N ARG A 206 -13.05 1.56 -3.18
CA ARG A 206 -12.29 2.45 -4.05
C ARG A 206 -13.25 3.30 -4.87
N GLN A 207 -13.64 4.44 -4.33
CA GLN A 207 -14.64 5.32 -4.94
C GLN A 207 -14.49 6.75 -4.44
N ASP A 208 -15.15 7.69 -5.13
CA ASP A 208 -15.24 9.07 -4.70
C ASP A 208 -15.99 9.17 -3.36
N ALA A 209 -15.59 10.11 -2.51
CA ALA A 209 -16.19 10.30 -1.20
C ALA A 209 -17.67 10.72 -1.29
N LEU A 210 -18.04 11.55 -2.27
CA LEU A 210 -19.44 11.95 -2.46
C LEU A 210 -20.28 10.77 -2.95
N ALA A 211 -19.77 9.99 -3.90
CA ALA A 211 -20.43 8.77 -4.36
C ALA A 211 -20.55 7.71 -3.25
N LEU A 212 -19.57 7.62 -2.33
CA LEU A 212 -19.69 6.75 -1.16
C LEU A 212 -20.85 7.17 -0.26
N VAL A 213 -21.00 8.47 0.00
CA VAL A 213 -22.04 8.99 0.90
C VAL A 213 -23.46 8.73 0.35
N GLU A 214 -23.64 8.66 -0.96
CA GLU A 214 -24.93 8.34 -1.59
C GLU A 214 -25.44 6.92 -1.31
N HIS A 215 -24.54 6.00 -0.95
CA HIS A 215 -24.84 4.57 -0.81
C HIS A 215 -24.40 3.97 0.53
N ILE A 216 -24.03 4.82 1.49
CA ILE A 216 -23.54 4.34 2.77
C ILE A 216 -24.69 4.04 3.73
N GLU A 217 -24.61 2.89 4.38
CA GLU A 217 -25.53 2.53 5.47
C GLU A 217 -25.39 3.50 6.65
N PRO A 218 -26.41 3.63 7.52
CA PRO A 218 -26.32 4.42 8.74
C PRO A 218 -25.08 4.08 9.58
N PHE A 219 -24.40 5.10 10.09
CA PHE A 219 -23.15 4.94 10.83
C PHE A 219 -23.12 5.76 12.13
N ASP A 220 -22.30 5.31 13.09
CA ASP A 220 -22.13 5.99 14.39
C ASP A 220 -21.04 7.08 14.37
N LEU A 221 -20.02 6.92 13.53
CA LEU A 221 -18.86 7.81 13.48
C LEU A 221 -18.41 8.11 12.05
N LEU A 222 -18.35 9.40 11.68
CA LEU A 222 -17.67 9.85 10.47
C LEU A 222 -16.33 10.51 10.84
N TYR A 223 -15.24 9.96 10.32
CA TYR A 223 -13.93 10.61 10.33
C TYR A 223 -13.70 11.27 8.97
N LEU A 224 -13.54 12.60 8.94
CA LEU A 224 -13.38 13.36 7.71
C LEU A 224 -12.05 14.15 7.73
N ASP A 225 -11.18 13.86 6.77
CA ASP A 225 -9.88 14.51 6.60
C ASP A 225 -9.55 14.66 5.10
N PRO A 226 -10.33 15.47 4.37
CA PRO A 226 -10.16 15.65 2.94
C PRO A 226 -8.83 16.36 2.62
N PRO A 227 -8.33 16.24 1.38
CA PRO A 227 -7.12 16.92 0.96
C PRO A 227 -7.24 18.46 1.07
N TYR A 228 -6.19 19.10 1.61
CA TYR A 228 -6.19 20.55 1.90
C TYR A 228 -5.96 21.45 0.65
N ASN A 229 -5.64 20.89 -0.51
CA ASN A 229 -5.35 21.67 -1.71
C ASN A 229 -5.80 20.98 -3.01
N ALA A 230 -6.06 21.78 -4.04
CA ALA A 230 -6.47 21.34 -5.37
C ALA A 230 -5.37 20.59 -6.16
N ARG A 231 -4.18 20.39 -5.57
CA ARG A 231 -3.10 19.63 -6.23
C ARG A 231 -3.48 18.14 -6.21
N GLN A 232 -3.48 17.52 -7.38
CA GLN A 232 -3.82 16.11 -7.52
C GLN A 232 -2.83 15.26 -6.73
N TYR A 233 -3.29 14.62 -5.65
CA TYR A 233 -2.50 13.69 -4.82
C TYR A 233 -1.86 12.57 -5.65
N ALA A 234 -2.46 12.24 -6.79
CA ALA A 234 -1.89 11.34 -7.80
C ALA A 234 -0.45 11.73 -8.20
N ALA A 235 -0.14 13.02 -8.36
CA ALA A 235 1.21 13.46 -8.70
C ALA A 235 2.23 13.21 -7.57
N TYR A 236 1.78 13.28 -6.30
CA TYR A 236 2.64 13.05 -5.13
C TYR A 236 2.84 11.57 -4.80
N TYR A 237 1.99 10.67 -5.30
CA TYR A 237 2.05 9.24 -5.02
C TYR A 237 1.93 8.37 -6.29
N HIS A 238 2.38 8.90 -7.43
CA HIS A 238 2.32 8.18 -8.70
C HIS A 238 3.05 6.85 -8.65
N ILE A 239 4.24 6.76 -8.03
CA ILE A 239 4.97 5.48 -7.91
C ILE A 239 4.22 4.44 -7.05
N PRO A 240 3.77 4.74 -5.82
CA PRO A 240 2.90 3.85 -5.07
C PRO A 240 1.67 3.40 -5.87
N GLU A 241 1.01 4.34 -6.58
CA GLU A 241 -0.14 4.03 -7.42
C GLU A 241 0.22 3.08 -8.57
N LEU A 242 1.38 3.27 -9.21
CA LEU A 242 1.92 2.40 -10.26
C LEU A 242 2.22 0.99 -9.74
N ILE A 243 2.82 0.88 -8.55
CA ILE A 243 3.07 -0.43 -7.92
C ILE A 243 1.76 -1.13 -7.59
N ALA A 244 0.78 -0.39 -7.06
CA ALA A 244 -0.51 -0.93 -6.66
C ALA A 244 -1.32 -1.43 -7.86
N ARG A 245 -1.46 -0.60 -8.91
CA ARG A 245 -2.14 -1.00 -10.17
C ARG A 245 -1.37 -2.10 -10.90
N GLY A 246 -0.05 -2.01 -10.94
CA GLY A 246 0.79 -2.81 -11.82
C GLY A 246 0.76 -2.30 -13.27
N TRP A 247 1.63 -2.86 -14.09
CA TRP A 247 1.89 -2.44 -15.48
C TRP A 247 1.72 -3.59 -16.48
N PHE A 248 0.88 -4.56 -16.14
CA PHE A 248 0.82 -5.87 -16.82
C PHE A 248 -0.28 -5.98 -17.89
N ASP A 249 -1.26 -5.08 -17.89
CA ASP A 249 -2.42 -5.16 -18.79
C ASP A 249 -2.35 -4.15 -19.93
N ALA A 250 -1.82 -2.95 -19.66
CA ALA A 250 -1.70 -1.90 -20.66
C ALA A 250 -0.37 -1.13 -20.48
N PRO A 251 0.22 -0.63 -21.58
CA PRO A 251 1.35 0.27 -21.51
C PRO A 251 1.00 1.52 -20.69
N ILE A 252 1.89 1.89 -19.77
CA ILE A 252 1.70 3.08 -18.95
C ILE A 252 2.38 4.26 -19.66
N ALA A 253 1.59 5.25 -20.04
CA ALA A 253 2.10 6.50 -20.59
C ALA A 253 2.64 7.39 -19.46
N LEU A 254 3.96 7.37 -19.25
CA LEU A 254 4.65 8.26 -18.33
C LEU A 254 4.73 9.68 -18.91
N ARG A 255 4.46 10.71 -18.09
CA ARG A 255 4.45 12.10 -18.51
C ARG A 255 5.38 12.95 -17.66
N GLY A 256 6.15 13.81 -18.32
CA GLY A 256 7.05 14.74 -17.65
C GLY A 256 8.27 14.08 -17.00
N LYS A 257 9.01 14.88 -16.21
CA LYS A 257 10.30 14.46 -15.64
C LYS A 257 10.16 13.38 -14.56
N THR A 258 9.06 13.37 -13.83
CA THR A 258 8.87 12.50 -12.67
C THR A 258 8.25 11.16 -13.04
N GLY A 259 7.44 11.12 -14.11
CA GLY A 259 6.67 9.95 -14.50
C GLY A 259 5.17 10.20 -14.35
#